data_AF-A0A7S2C0V5-F1
#
_entry.id   AF-A0A7S2C0V5-F1
#
_cell.length_a   1.000
_cell.length_b   1.000
_cell.length_c   1.000
_cell.angle_alpha   90.00
_cell.angle_beta   90.00
_cell.angle_gamma   90.00
#
_symmetry.space_group_name_H-M   'P 1'
#
loop_
_entity.id
_entity.type
_entity.pdbx_description
1 polymer ?
#
loop_
_entity_poly.entity_id
_entity_poly.type
_entity_poly.pdbx_seq_one_letter_code
_entity_poly.pdbx_strand_id
1 'polypeptide(L)'
;VADLYDGVRWLGFRWSPFLGKPVLKKSLTEKIKEAEGQLKNIPVSAESTLYLCDAVVWGHVSYKAFLGALSMAEMNDLKRSIRQKYLKAAKLPKVFPIMALNLPANVGGLGWTSWYDRLMKNRVAFINKWINSNTTIVGFVLRWALERMQERIASEKPVGIGGDVTVYVAHKMDRVSYWLDQAVAWMESKSLSLEGGSPLR
;
A
#
# COMPACT_ATOMS: atom_id res chain seq x y z
N VAL A 1 -15.57 -3.34 21.53
CA VAL A 1 -14.43 -2.50 21.08
C VAL A 1 -13.10 -3.25 21.15
N ALA A 2 -12.87 -4.13 22.15
CA ALA A 2 -11.69 -5.01 22.20
C ALA A 2 -11.54 -5.93 20.95
N ASP A 3 -12.66 -6.44 20.41
CA ASP A 3 -12.64 -7.36 19.25
C ASP A 3 -12.07 -6.78 17.94
N LEU A 4 -11.96 -5.45 17.81
CA LEU A 4 -11.38 -4.81 16.63
C LEU A 4 -9.85 -4.90 16.61
N TYR A 5 -9.21 -5.00 17.78
CA TYR A 5 -7.78 -5.27 17.90
C TYR A 5 -7.45 -6.72 17.55
N ASP A 6 -8.31 -7.66 17.94
CA ASP A 6 -8.15 -9.09 17.62
C ASP A 6 -8.55 -9.44 16.19
N GLY A 7 -9.37 -8.60 15.57
CA GLY A 7 -9.82 -8.71 14.19
C GLY A 7 -11.06 -9.58 13.99
N VAL A 8 -11.93 -9.12 13.10
CA VAL A 8 -13.16 -9.77 12.66
C VAL A 8 -12.83 -10.87 11.66
N ARG A 9 -13.38 -12.08 11.78
CA ARG A 9 -13.15 -13.12 10.77
C ARG A 9 -14.03 -12.85 9.54
N TRP A 10 -13.43 -12.67 8.35
CA TRP A 10 -14.14 -12.45 7.08
C TRP A 10 -13.51 -13.30 5.96
N LEU A 11 -14.33 -14.09 5.26
CA LEU A 11 -13.90 -15.04 4.22
C LEU A 11 -12.71 -15.94 4.62
N GLY A 12 -12.71 -16.43 5.87
CA GLY A 12 -11.63 -17.29 6.39
C GLY A 12 -10.34 -16.55 6.79
N PHE A 13 -10.26 -15.23 6.59
CA PHE A 13 -9.14 -14.39 7.04
C PHE A 13 -9.54 -13.57 8.27
N ARG A 14 -8.59 -13.34 9.18
CA ARG A 14 -8.77 -12.39 10.28
C ARG A 14 -8.58 -10.98 9.72
N TRP A 15 -9.64 -10.18 9.76
CA TRP A 15 -9.73 -8.79 9.30
C TRP A 15 -9.49 -7.88 10.50
N SER A 16 -8.40 -7.16 10.55
CA SER A 16 -8.22 -6.07 11.51
C SER A 16 -7.51 -4.92 10.82
N PRO A 17 -7.89 -3.66 11.09
CA PRO A 17 -7.05 -2.51 10.77
C PRO A 17 -5.68 -2.55 11.50
N PHE A 18 -5.52 -3.49 12.45
CA PHE A 18 -4.37 -3.69 13.31
C PHE A 18 -3.68 -5.06 13.10
N LEU A 19 -3.86 -5.70 11.94
CA LEU A 19 -3.31 -7.03 11.67
C LEU A 19 -1.77 -7.10 11.90
N GLY A 20 -1.33 -8.12 12.64
CA GLY A 20 0.08 -8.34 12.96
C GLY A 20 0.99 -8.48 11.71
N LYS A 21 1.95 -7.57 11.61
CA LYS A 21 2.94 -7.43 10.53
C LYS A 21 3.74 -8.70 10.17
N PRO A 22 4.19 -9.55 11.11
CA PRO A 22 5.08 -10.67 10.78
C PRO A 22 4.41 -11.78 9.95
N VAL A 23 3.18 -12.16 10.31
CA VAL A 23 2.44 -13.24 9.64
C VAL A 23 2.11 -12.85 8.20
N LEU A 24 1.71 -11.60 7.99
CA LEU A 24 1.45 -11.06 6.66
C LEU A 24 2.69 -11.08 5.78
N LYS A 25 3.84 -10.62 6.30
CA LYS A 25 5.09 -10.56 5.56
C LYS A 25 5.54 -11.95 5.09
N LYS A 26 5.42 -12.96 5.97
CA LYS A 26 5.72 -14.36 5.61
C LYS A 26 4.84 -14.85 4.47
N SER A 27 3.51 -14.68 4.58
CA SER A 27 2.58 -15.13 3.56
C SER A 27 2.77 -14.43 2.21
N LEU A 28 3.08 -13.14 2.21
CA LEU A 28 3.39 -12.39 0.98
C LEU A 28 4.69 -12.88 0.33
N THR A 29 5.71 -13.16 1.14
CA THR A 29 7.00 -13.67 0.64
C THR A 29 6.84 -15.03 -0.04
N GLU A 30 6.04 -15.93 0.55
CA GLU A 30 5.74 -17.24 -0.04
C GLU A 30 5.03 -17.10 -1.41
N LYS A 31 4.01 -16.24 -1.49
CA LYS A 31 3.31 -15.96 -2.76
C LYS A 31 4.22 -15.39 -3.84
N ILE A 32 5.15 -14.52 -3.45
CA ILE A 32 6.10 -13.93 -4.40
C ILE A 32 7.09 -14.99 -4.90
N LYS A 33 7.56 -15.90 -4.03
CA LYS A 33 8.43 -17.01 -4.45
C LYS A 33 7.72 -17.95 -5.42
N GLU A 34 6.44 -18.25 -5.18
CA GLU A 34 5.62 -19.05 -6.09
C GLU A 34 5.49 -18.37 -7.47
N ALA A 35 5.10 -17.09 -7.50
CA ALA A 35 5.01 -16.31 -8.72
C ALA A 35 6.36 -16.20 -9.45
N GLU A 36 7.46 -16.05 -8.72
CA GLU A 36 8.80 -16.04 -9.30
C GLU A 36 9.15 -17.37 -9.97
N GLY A 37 8.79 -18.50 -9.34
CA GLY A 37 8.97 -19.84 -9.90
C GLY A 37 8.20 -20.03 -11.20
N GLN A 38 6.94 -19.57 -11.23
CA GLN A 38 6.11 -19.62 -12.43
C GLN A 38 6.68 -18.76 -13.56
N LEU A 39 7.10 -17.52 -13.27
CA LEU A 39 7.72 -16.63 -14.25
C LEU A 39 9.05 -17.14 -14.81
N LYS A 40 9.80 -17.95 -14.05
CA LYS A 40 11.08 -18.52 -14.51
C LYS A 40 10.90 -19.49 -15.69
N ASN A 41 9.77 -20.18 -15.74
CA ASN A 41 9.56 -21.28 -16.68
C ASN A 41 8.89 -20.84 -17.99
N ILE A 42 8.57 -19.56 -18.14
CA ILE A 42 7.83 -19.04 -19.29
C ILE A 42 8.75 -18.08 -20.08
N PRO A 43 9.14 -18.40 -21.33
CA PRO A 43 9.85 -17.47 -22.19
C PRO A 43 8.87 -16.43 -22.74
N VAL A 44 8.78 -15.28 -22.07
CA VAL A 44 7.92 -14.15 -22.47
C VAL A 44 8.73 -12.90 -22.77
N SER A 45 8.19 -12.03 -23.63
CA SER A 45 8.78 -10.72 -23.92
C SER A 45 8.83 -9.84 -22.67
N ALA A 46 9.58 -8.73 -22.73
CA ALA A 46 9.64 -7.77 -21.63
C ALA A 46 8.25 -7.19 -21.31
N GLU A 47 7.46 -6.86 -22.33
CA GLU A 47 6.12 -6.30 -22.21
C GLU A 47 5.16 -7.31 -21.57
N SER A 48 5.22 -8.57 -22.02
CA SER A 48 4.43 -9.67 -21.48
C SER A 48 4.80 -9.96 -20.02
N THR A 49 6.10 -9.88 -19.70
CA THR A 49 6.59 -10.03 -18.32
C THR A 49 6.07 -8.89 -17.43
N LEU A 50 6.11 -7.64 -17.91
CA LEU A 50 5.58 -6.49 -17.20
C LEU A 50 4.08 -6.64 -16.94
N TYR A 51 3.31 -7.04 -17.96
CA TYR A 51 1.89 -7.31 -17.83
C TYR A 51 1.60 -8.38 -16.77
N LEU A 52 2.32 -9.51 -16.78
CA LEU A 52 2.16 -10.56 -15.79
C LEU A 52 2.50 -10.06 -14.37
N CYS A 53 3.55 -9.25 -14.23
CA CYS A 53 3.89 -8.63 -12.95
C CYS A 53 2.77 -7.71 -12.44
N ASP A 54 2.16 -6.92 -13.32
CA ASP A 54 1.16 -5.91 -12.95
C ASP A 54 -0.26 -6.42 -12.80
N ALA A 55 -0.66 -7.43 -13.58
CA ALA A 55 -2.00 -8.00 -13.55
C ALA A 55 -2.10 -9.18 -12.58
N VAL A 56 -1.14 -10.10 -12.64
CA VAL A 56 -1.22 -11.37 -11.90
C VAL A 56 -0.51 -11.26 -10.55
N VAL A 57 0.79 -10.96 -10.56
CA VAL A 57 1.60 -10.96 -9.32
C VAL A 57 1.10 -9.88 -8.36
N TRP A 58 0.90 -8.66 -8.87
CA TRP A 58 0.33 -7.59 -8.07
C TRP A 58 -1.06 -7.93 -7.53
N GLY A 59 -1.95 -8.52 -8.35
CA GLY A 59 -3.30 -8.90 -7.89
C GLY A 59 -3.27 -9.87 -6.69
N HIS A 60 -2.33 -10.81 -6.66
CA HIS A 60 -2.15 -11.73 -5.53
C HIS A 60 -1.56 -11.08 -4.29
N VAL A 61 -0.75 -10.03 -4.45
CA VAL A 61 -0.11 -9.29 -3.36
C VAL A 61 -1.06 -8.24 -2.79
N SER A 62 -1.77 -7.51 -3.65
CA SER A 62 -2.47 -6.28 -3.32
C SER A 62 -3.57 -6.48 -2.28
N TYR A 63 -4.37 -7.53 -2.42
CA TYR A 63 -5.48 -7.82 -1.50
C TYR A 63 -4.98 -8.01 -0.06
N LYS A 64 -3.94 -8.83 0.12
CA LYS A 64 -3.36 -9.10 1.44
C LYS A 64 -2.58 -7.90 1.97
N ALA A 65 -1.84 -7.22 1.09
CA ALA A 65 -1.10 -6.03 1.45
C ALA A 65 -2.01 -4.86 1.83
N PHE A 66 -3.26 -4.80 1.33
CA PHE A 66 -4.18 -3.68 1.53
C PHE A 66 -4.37 -3.31 2.99
N LEU A 67 -4.49 -4.30 3.88
CA LEU A 67 -4.71 -4.08 5.31
C LEU A 67 -3.43 -4.14 6.15
N GLY A 68 -2.28 -4.40 5.53
CA GLY A 68 -1.00 -4.54 6.23
C GLY A 68 -0.22 -3.24 6.34
N ALA A 69 0.33 -2.92 7.50
CA ALA A 69 1.22 -1.77 7.66
C ALA A 69 2.65 -2.03 7.15
N LEU A 70 2.79 -2.36 5.87
CA LEU A 70 4.07 -2.59 5.21
C LEU A 70 4.73 -1.26 4.86
N SER A 71 5.98 -1.07 5.29
CA SER A 71 6.73 0.13 4.93
C SER A 71 7.11 0.12 3.45
N MET A 72 7.53 1.29 2.94
CA MET A 72 8.05 1.39 1.57
C MET A 72 9.25 0.47 1.34
N ALA A 73 10.15 0.36 2.33
CA ALA A 73 11.31 -0.51 2.26
C ALA A 73 10.88 -1.99 2.14
N GLU A 74 9.90 -2.42 2.94
CA GLU A 74 9.42 -3.79 2.92
C GLU A 74 8.69 -4.14 1.62
N MET A 75 7.90 -3.21 1.09
CA MET A 75 7.27 -3.38 -0.22
C MET A 75 8.31 -3.41 -1.35
N ASN A 76 9.39 -2.63 -1.23
CA ASN A 76 10.51 -2.65 -2.18
C ASN A 76 11.29 -3.97 -2.13
N ASP A 77 11.45 -4.56 -0.94
CA ASP A 77 12.08 -5.86 -0.77
C ASP A 77 11.23 -6.98 -1.35
N LEU A 78 9.92 -6.96 -1.08
CA LEU A 78 8.96 -7.91 -1.64
C LEU A 78 8.99 -7.89 -3.18
N LYS A 79 8.94 -6.71 -3.80
CA LYS A 79 8.92 -6.62 -5.27
C LYS A 79 10.29 -6.88 -5.93
N ARG A 80 11.38 -6.95 -5.15
CA ARG A 80 12.76 -6.94 -5.67
C ARG A 80 13.03 -8.10 -6.62
N SER A 81 12.65 -9.33 -6.25
CA SER A 81 12.92 -10.51 -7.07
C SER A 81 12.13 -10.51 -8.38
N ILE A 82 10.85 -10.11 -8.32
CA ILE A 82 9.98 -9.99 -9.49
C ILE A 82 10.50 -8.90 -10.43
N ARG A 83 10.89 -7.74 -9.90
CA ARG A 83 11.52 -6.67 -10.67
C ARG A 83 12.78 -7.14 -11.40
N GLN A 84 13.61 -7.96 -10.76
CA GLN A 84 14.80 -8.52 -11.40
C GLN A 84 14.47 -9.45 -12.57
N LYS A 85 13.32 -10.17 -12.54
CA LYS A 85 12.87 -10.96 -13.69
C LYS A 85 12.48 -10.06 -14.86
N TYR A 86 11.74 -8.99 -14.59
CA TYR A 86 11.39 -8.00 -15.60
C TYR A 86 12.63 -7.36 -16.23
N LEU A 87 13.58 -6.90 -15.42
CA LEU A 87 14.85 -6.32 -15.93
C LEU A 87 15.62 -7.33 -16.79
N LYS A 88 15.65 -8.61 -16.39
CA LYS A 88 16.28 -9.66 -17.19
C LYS A 88 15.57 -9.86 -18.54
N ALA A 89 14.24 -9.88 -18.55
CA ALA A 89 13.44 -10.00 -19.78
C ALA A 89 13.66 -8.80 -20.73
N ALA A 90 13.82 -7.61 -20.16
CA ALA A 90 14.16 -6.38 -20.88
C ALA A 90 15.64 -6.26 -21.29
N LYS A 91 16.48 -7.27 -20.98
CA LYS A 91 17.94 -7.25 -21.22
C LYS A 91 18.66 -6.07 -20.54
N LEU A 92 18.16 -5.65 -19.38
CA LEU A 92 18.71 -4.54 -18.60
C LEU A 92 19.59 -5.04 -17.43
N PRO A 93 20.50 -4.21 -16.91
CA PRO A 93 21.26 -4.52 -15.72
C PRO A 93 20.36 -4.81 -14.51
N LYS A 94 20.83 -5.68 -13.60
CA LYS A 94 20.11 -6.03 -12.36
C LYS A 94 19.84 -4.81 -11.47
N VAL A 95 20.72 -3.81 -11.54
CA VAL A 95 20.58 -2.52 -10.86
C VAL A 95 20.32 -1.49 -11.95
N PHE A 96 19.09 -0.98 -11.99
CA PHE A 96 18.66 0.01 -12.97
C PHE A 96 18.04 1.21 -12.24
N PRO A 97 18.25 2.45 -12.71
CA PRO A 97 17.70 3.64 -12.06
C PRO A 97 16.18 3.56 -11.88
N ILE A 98 15.71 3.72 -10.64
CA ILE A 98 14.28 3.62 -10.30
C ILE A 98 13.44 4.69 -11.04
N MET A 99 14.01 5.87 -11.29
CA MET A 99 13.32 6.92 -12.04
C MET A 99 13.02 6.51 -13.49
N ALA A 100 14.03 5.99 -14.21
CA ALA A 100 13.86 5.48 -15.57
C ALA A 100 12.91 4.26 -15.62
N LEU A 101 12.95 3.43 -14.57
CA LEU A 101 12.08 2.26 -14.45
C LEU A 101 10.60 2.65 -14.26
N ASN A 102 10.34 3.64 -13.40
CA ASN A 102 8.98 4.06 -13.03
C ASN A 102 8.33 5.06 -14.01
N LEU A 103 9.09 5.57 -14.97
CA LEU A 103 8.54 6.42 -16.03
C LEU A 103 7.51 5.62 -16.84
N PRO A 104 6.31 6.18 -17.11
CA PRO A 104 5.31 5.51 -17.93
C PRO A 104 5.82 5.17 -19.33
N ALA A 105 5.33 4.06 -19.90
CA ALA A 105 5.75 3.61 -21.22
C ALA A 105 5.43 4.62 -22.34
N ASN A 106 4.32 5.36 -22.21
CA ASN A 106 3.89 6.38 -23.17
C ASN A 106 4.77 7.65 -23.17
N VAL A 107 5.67 7.82 -22.19
CA VAL A 107 6.66 8.91 -22.15
C VAL A 107 8.10 8.38 -22.30
N GLY A 108 8.26 7.17 -22.86
CA GLY A 108 9.56 6.57 -23.13
C GLY A 108 10.20 5.85 -21.95
N GLY A 109 9.45 5.61 -20.87
CA GLY A 109 9.92 4.81 -19.74
C GLY A 109 9.61 3.31 -19.85
N LEU A 110 9.95 2.56 -18.81
CA LEU A 110 9.71 1.11 -18.75
C LEU A 110 8.34 0.73 -18.17
N GLY A 111 7.56 1.69 -17.69
CA GLY A 111 6.19 1.48 -17.23
C GLY A 111 6.05 0.69 -15.93
N TRP A 112 7.14 0.37 -15.23
CA TRP A 112 7.07 -0.37 -13.98
C TRP A 112 6.42 0.49 -12.89
N THR A 113 5.28 0.05 -12.37
CA THR A 113 4.62 0.80 -11.31
C THR A 113 5.16 0.40 -9.94
N SER A 114 5.52 1.39 -9.13
CA SER A 114 5.89 1.17 -7.73
C SER A 114 4.72 0.53 -6.96
N TRP A 115 4.93 -0.70 -6.46
CA TRP A 115 3.91 -1.41 -5.67
C TRP A 115 3.46 -0.64 -4.43
N TYR A 116 4.37 0.09 -3.76
CA TYR A 116 4.02 0.90 -2.60
C TYR A 116 3.09 2.05 -3.02
N ASP A 117 3.44 2.81 -4.06
CA ASP A 117 2.61 3.91 -4.53
C ASP A 117 1.25 3.41 -5.06
N ARG A 118 1.22 2.25 -5.74
CA ARG A 118 -0.02 1.60 -6.17
C ARG A 118 -0.89 1.19 -4.99
N LEU A 119 -0.30 0.67 -3.92
CA LEU A 119 -1.00 0.32 -2.68
C LEU A 119 -1.62 1.57 -2.02
N MET A 120 -0.84 2.63 -1.87
CA MET A 120 -1.29 3.87 -1.24
C MET A 120 -2.39 4.55 -2.05
N LYS A 121 -2.25 4.63 -3.39
CA LYS A 121 -3.30 5.11 -4.28
C LYS A 121 -4.63 4.37 -4.07
N ASN A 122 -4.58 3.02 -4.03
CA ASN A 122 -5.78 2.21 -3.81
C ASN A 122 -6.40 2.46 -2.42
N ARG A 123 -5.57 2.63 -1.39
CA ARG A 123 -6.03 2.95 -0.02
C ARG A 123 -6.69 4.31 0.06
N VAL A 124 -6.06 5.35 -0.50
CA VAL A 124 -6.61 6.71 -0.53
C VAL A 124 -7.93 6.73 -1.30
N ALA A 125 -8.00 6.07 -2.46
CA ALA A 125 -9.24 5.95 -3.23
C ALA A 125 -10.35 5.24 -2.44
N PHE A 126 -10.01 4.18 -1.70
CA PHE A 126 -10.96 3.50 -0.81
C PHE A 126 -11.43 4.42 0.33
N ILE A 127 -10.53 5.17 0.95
CA ILE A 127 -10.89 6.12 2.02
C ILE A 127 -11.85 7.16 1.44
N ASN A 128 -11.49 7.86 0.37
CA ASN A 128 -12.33 8.89 -0.25
C ASN A 128 -13.70 8.36 -0.65
N LYS A 129 -13.77 7.14 -1.19
CA LYS A 129 -15.03 6.50 -1.56
C LYS A 129 -16.00 6.33 -0.39
N TRP A 130 -15.49 5.97 0.79
CA TRP A 130 -16.33 5.53 1.91
C TRP A 130 -16.40 6.52 3.06
N ILE A 131 -15.46 7.46 3.19
CA ILE A 131 -15.36 8.38 4.34
C ILE A 131 -16.61 9.24 4.53
N ASN A 132 -17.27 9.63 3.44
CA ASN A 132 -18.50 10.44 3.49
C ASN A 132 -19.79 9.59 3.53
N SER A 133 -19.66 8.26 3.55
CA SER A 133 -20.81 7.37 3.64
C SER A 133 -21.33 7.33 5.08
N ASN A 134 -22.49 7.94 5.31
CA ASN A 134 -23.15 7.97 6.63
C ASN A 134 -24.00 6.73 6.91
N THR A 135 -24.26 5.91 5.90
CA THR A 135 -25.12 4.73 5.99
C THR A 135 -24.34 3.41 6.08
N THR A 136 -23.01 3.44 5.92
CA THR A 136 -22.18 2.23 5.96
C THR A 136 -21.31 2.18 7.21
N ILE A 137 -21.19 0.98 7.78
CA ILE A 137 -20.28 0.69 8.90
C ILE A 137 -18.83 1.04 8.52
N VAL A 138 -18.45 0.83 7.25
CA VAL A 138 -17.10 1.15 6.75
C VAL A 138 -16.80 2.64 6.87
N GLY A 139 -17.73 3.51 6.43
CA GLY A 139 -17.55 4.96 6.54
C GLY A 139 -17.42 5.42 8.00
N PHE A 140 -18.25 4.87 8.89
CA PHE A 140 -18.16 5.13 10.33
C PHE A 140 -16.79 4.72 10.91
N VAL A 141 -16.33 3.50 10.64
CA VAL A 141 -15.05 2.99 11.14
C VAL A 141 -13.87 3.83 10.63
N LEU A 142 -13.92 4.30 9.38
CA LEU A 142 -12.89 5.16 8.81
C LEU A 142 -12.84 6.53 9.50
N ARG A 143 -13.99 7.20 9.70
CA ARG A 143 -14.05 8.48 10.41
C ARG A 143 -13.54 8.36 11.84
N TRP A 144 -14.03 7.36 12.57
CA TRP A 144 -13.55 7.07 13.92
C TRP A 144 -12.04 6.83 13.97
N ALA A 145 -11.48 6.08 13.00
CA ALA A 145 -10.04 5.83 12.95
C ALA A 145 -9.22 7.09 12.64
N LEU A 146 -9.74 8.01 11.83
CA LEU A 146 -9.12 9.30 11.54
C LEU A 146 -9.19 10.25 12.74
N GLU A 147 -10.31 10.28 13.47
CA GLU A 147 -10.45 11.01 14.75
C GLU A 147 -9.42 10.50 15.77
N ARG A 148 -9.31 9.17 15.93
CA ARG A 148 -8.27 8.58 16.80
C ARG A 148 -6.87 8.93 16.33
N MET A 149 -6.63 9.04 15.03
CA MET A 149 -5.34 9.47 14.51
C MET A 149 -5.06 10.93 14.85
N GLN A 150 -6.03 11.81 14.67
CA GLN A 150 -5.92 13.23 15.00
C GLN A 150 -5.62 13.43 16.49
N GLU A 151 -6.32 12.72 17.38
CA GLU A 151 -6.05 12.71 18.82
C GLU A 151 -4.61 12.24 19.14
N ARG A 152 -4.12 11.16 18.48
CA ARG A 152 -2.76 10.63 18.70
C ARG A 152 -1.67 11.60 18.28
N ILE A 153 -1.95 12.44 17.28
CA ILE A 153 -1.02 13.42 16.72
C ILE A 153 -1.15 14.76 17.44
N ALA A 154 -2.24 14.96 18.20
CA ALA A 154 -2.61 16.23 18.82
C ALA A 154 -2.65 17.38 17.80
N SER A 155 -3.12 17.11 16.57
CA SER A 155 -3.27 18.16 15.55
C SER A 155 -4.57 18.94 15.77
N GLU A 156 -4.45 20.27 15.77
CA GLU A 156 -5.57 21.20 15.81
C GLU A 156 -6.37 21.19 14.50
N LYS A 157 -5.77 20.70 13.40
CA LYS A 157 -6.39 20.62 12.08
C LYS A 157 -6.81 19.16 11.78
N PRO A 158 -7.82 18.97 10.93
CA PRO A 158 -8.13 17.63 10.43
C PRO A 158 -6.91 17.00 9.74
N VAL A 159 -6.66 15.72 10.04
CA VAL A 159 -5.58 14.94 9.46
C VAL A 159 -5.69 14.88 7.93
N GLY A 160 -4.57 14.97 7.21
CA GLY A 160 -4.54 14.94 5.75
C GLY A 160 -4.60 16.31 5.06
N ILE A 161 -4.51 17.42 5.81
CA ILE A 161 -4.51 18.78 5.28
C ILE A 161 -3.18 19.51 5.58
N GLY A 162 -2.40 19.07 6.58
CA GLY A 162 -1.31 19.86 7.17
C GLY A 162 0.09 19.27 7.09
N GLY A 163 0.27 18.01 6.71
CA GLY A 163 1.59 17.35 6.74
C GLY A 163 1.99 16.81 8.13
N ASP A 164 1.17 17.05 9.15
CA ASP A 164 1.40 16.62 10.53
C ASP A 164 1.52 15.09 10.63
N VAL A 165 0.78 14.36 9.79
CA VAL A 165 0.83 12.89 9.77
C VAL A 165 2.12 12.40 9.14
N THR A 166 2.61 13.04 8.07
CA THR A 166 3.93 12.74 7.51
C THR A 166 5.03 12.87 8.57
N VAL A 167 5.02 13.96 9.35
CA VAL A 167 6.00 14.21 10.41
C VAL A 167 5.88 13.17 11.52
N TYR A 168 4.66 12.88 11.98
CA TYR A 168 4.39 11.87 13.00
C TYR A 168 4.90 10.47 12.60
N VAL A 169 4.60 10.03 11.37
CA VAL A 169 5.01 8.72 10.86
C VAL A 169 6.53 8.62 10.73
N ALA A 170 7.21 9.71 10.35
CA ALA A 170 8.66 9.76 10.27
C ALA A 170 9.33 9.64 11.66
N HIS A 171 8.76 10.26 12.70
CA HIS A 171 9.32 10.27 14.06
C HIS A 171 9.00 9.01 14.90
N LYS A 172 7.93 8.29 14.59
CA LYS A 172 7.48 7.11 15.38
C LYS A 172 7.63 5.77 14.65
N MET A 173 8.66 5.61 13.81
CA MET A 173 8.91 4.35 13.08
C MET A 173 9.03 3.10 13.97
N ASP A 174 9.34 3.26 15.26
CA ASP A 174 9.49 2.15 16.23
C ASP A 174 8.19 1.76 16.96
N ARG A 175 7.07 2.47 16.76
CA ARG A 175 5.76 2.11 17.33
C ARG A 175 4.87 1.43 16.29
N VAL A 176 3.83 0.74 16.79
CA VAL A 176 2.81 0.04 15.99
C VAL A 176 2.38 0.91 14.81
N SER A 177 2.79 0.53 13.60
CA SER A 177 2.44 1.24 12.38
C SER A 177 1.05 0.79 11.93
N TYR A 178 0.18 1.72 11.59
CA TYR A 178 -1.13 1.44 11.03
C TYR A 178 -1.14 1.76 9.53
N TRP A 179 -1.88 0.96 8.76
CA TRP A 179 -1.96 1.15 7.31
C TRP A 179 -2.58 2.50 6.94
N LEU A 180 -3.50 3.00 7.78
CA LEU A 180 -4.18 4.28 7.60
C LEU A 180 -3.21 5.44 7.80
N ASP A 181 -2.38 5.42 8.84
CA ASP A 181 -1.32 6.40 9.08
C ASP A 181 -0.38 6.49 7.87
N GLN A 182 0.02 5.35 7.30
CA GLN A 182 0.85 5.31 6.09
C GLN A 182 0.14 5.89 4.86
N ALA A 183 -1.16 5.62 4.70
CA ALA A 183 -1.93 6.12 3.57
C ALA A 183 -2.10 7.66 3.63
N VAL A 184 -2.42 8.20 4.80
CA VAL A 184 -2.56 9.65 5.02
C VAL A 184 -1.21 10.34 4.90
N ALA A 185 -0.14 9.80 5.49
CA ALA A 185 1.21 10.34 5.33
C ALA A 185 1.68 10.34 3.86
N TRP A 186 1.37 9.28 3.10
CA TRP A 186 1.66 9.24 1.67
C TRP A 186 0.84 10.28 0.90
N MET A 187 -0.44 10.43 1.21
CA MET A 187 -1.32 11.42 0.60
C MET A 187 -0.80 12.85 0.81
N GLU A 188 -0.44 13.20 2.05
CA GLU A 188 0.17 14.49 2.40
C GLU A 188 1.50 14.71 1.65
N SER A 189 2.35 13.69 1.54
CA SER A 189 3.60 13.76 0.77
C SER A 189 3.42 14.01 -0.73
N LYS A 190 2.20 13.80 -1.24
CA LYS A 190 1.81 14.05 -2.63
C LYS A 190 0.94 15.31 -2.78
N SER A 191 0.76 16.09 -1.71
CA SER A 191 -0.09 17.28 -1.68
C SER A 191 -1.54 16.98 -2.13
N LEU A 192 -2.04 15.79 -1.77
CA LEU A 192 -3.43 15.38 -1.99
C LEU A 192 -4.24 15.61 -0.71
N SER A 193 -5.55 15.87 -0.85
CA SER A 193 -6.47 16.03 0.27
C SER A 193 -7.58 14.97 0.24
N LEU A 194 -8.15 14.64 1.41
CA LEU A 194 -9.35 13.81 1.49
C LEU A 194 -10.56 14.58 0.93
N GLU A 195 -11.40 13.92 0.15
CA GLU A 195 -12.65 14.53 -0.35
C GLU A 195 -13.65 14.73 0.80
N GLY A 196 -14.19 15.93 0.92
CA GLY A 196 -15.23 16.26 1.91
C GLY A 196 -14.68 16.62 3.29
N GLY A 197 -13.63 17.45 3.36
CA GLY A 197 -13.11 18.06 4.58
C GLY A 197 -14.13 18.94 5.30
N SER A 198 -15.18 18.32 5.85
CA SER A 198 -15.87 18.85 7.01
C SER A 198 -14.96 18.58 8.22
N PRO A 199 -14.91 19.48 9.20
CA PRO A 199 -14.17 19.22 10.42
C PRO A 199 -14.64 17.89 11.01
N LEU A 200 -13.69 16.99 11.29
CA LEU A 200 -13.95 15.85 12.18
C LEU A 200 -14.41 16.47 13.51
N ARG A 201 -15.66 16.18 13.91
CA ARG A 201 -16.25 16.69 15.15
C ARG A 201 -15.82 15.84 16.34
#